data_AF-K6WIF9-F1
#
_entry.id   AF-K6WIF9-F1
#
_cell.length_a   1.000
_cell.length_b   1.000
_cell.length_c   1.000
_cell.angle_alpha   90.00
_cell.angle_beta   90.00
_cell.angle_gamma   90.00
#
_symmetry.space_group_name_H-M   'P 1'
#
loop_
_entity.id
_entity.type
_entity.pdbx_description
1 polymer ?
#
loop_
_entity_poly.entity_id
_entity_poly.type
_entity_poly.pdbx_seq_one_letter_code
_entity_poly.pdbx_strand_id
1 'polypeptide(L)' 'MSVGRTTAMAVETIPNARPQYSVRYSDEDNEWLATTPTYPSLSWLAGTPEEALAGLQRLIDEARSEIAREQAAH' A
#
# COMPACT_ATOMS: atom_id res chain seq x y z
N MET A 1 11.70 15.74 30.54
CA MET A 1 11.97 14.59 29.64
C MET A 1 10.63 14.13 29.10
N SER A 2 10.18 14.70 27.98
CA SER A 2 8.87 14.40 27.41
C SER A 2 8.96 13.11 26.59
N VAL A 3 8.36 12.05 27.12
CA VAL A 3 8.13 10.80 26.38
C VAL A 3 7.03 11.07 25.35
N GLY A 4 7.43 11.21 24.09
CA GLY A 4 6.51 11.26 22.96
C GLY A 4 5.78 9.92 22.85
N ARG A 5 4.47 9.93 23.08
CA ARG A 5 3.60 8.76 22.91
C ARG A 5 3.68 8.27 21.47
N THR A 6 4.44 7.21 21.22
CA THR A 6 4.31 6.40 20.01
C THR A 6 2.93 5.77 20.01
N THR A 7 2.00 6.38 19.28
CA THR A 7 0.72 5.74 18.95
C THR A 7 1.01 4.67 17.89
N ALA A 8 1.26 3.45 18.34
CA ALA A 8 1.08 2.29 17.49
C ALA A 8 -0.42 2.17 17.23
N MET A 9 -0.86 2.53 16.03
CA MET A 9 -2.24 2.30 15.62
C MET A 9 -2.44 0.79 15.50
N ALA A 10 -3.12 0.20 16.50
CA ALA A 10 -3.63 -1.15 16.43
C ALA A 10 -4.65 -1.21 15.29
N VAL A 11 -4.25 -1.79 14.16
CA VAL A 11 -5.17 -2.09 13.06
C VAL A 11 -5.98 -3.32 13.47
N GLU A 12 -7.12 -3.08 14.12
CA GLU A 12 -8.11 -4.11 14.36
C GLU A 12 -8.72 -4.50 13.01
N THR A 13 -8.46 -5.74 12.55
CA THR A 13 -8.88 -6.17 11.22
C THR A 13 -10.40 -6.36 11.21
N ILE A 14 -11.12 -5.48 10.52
CA ILE A 14 -12.58 -5.55 10.40
C ILE A 14 -12.89 -6.55 9.29
N PRO A 15 -13.57 -7.68 9.58
CA PRO A 15 -13.93 -8.65 8.56
C PRO A 15 -14.93 -7.98 7.60
N ASN A 16 -14.55 -7.82 6.33
CA ASN A 16 -15.20 -7.02 5.26
C ASN A 16 -14.72 -5.56 5.07
N ALA A 17 -13.57 -5.18 5.62
CA ALA A 17 -12.97 -3.89 5.28
C ALA A 17 -12.67 -3.80 3.77
N ARG A 18 -13.26 -2.80 3.10
CA ARG A 18 -12.82 -2.40 1.76
C ARG A 18 -11.34 -2.01 1.85
N PRO A 19 -10.49 -2.39 0.88
CA PRO A 19 -9.10 -2.00 0.89
C PRO A 19 -9.01 -0.48 0.96
N GLN A 20 -8.35 0.01 2.02
CA GLN A 20 -8.10 1.43 2.17
C GLN A 20 -6.81 1.75 1.42
N TYR A 21 -6.87 2.76 0.56
CA TYR A 21 -5.70 3.27 -0.14
C TYR A 21 -5.32 4.59 0.51
N SER A 22 -4.04 4.75 0.84
CA SER A 22 -3.49 5.99 1.37
C SER A 22 -2.50 6.54 0.35
N VAL A 23 -2.64 7.82 0.03
CA VAL A 23 -1.73 8.52 -0.87
C VAL A 23 -1.11 9.67 -0.09
N ARG A 24 0.22 9.72 -0.05
CA ARG A 24 0.99 10.76 0.63
C ARG A 24 2.04 11.32 -0.31
N TYR A 25 2.26 12.62 -0.27
CA TYR A 25 3.36 13.24 -1.00
C TYR A 25 4.70 13.02 -0.25
N SER A 26 5.74 12.60 -0.96
CA SER A 26 7.12 12.50 -0.50
C SER A 26 7.89 13.73 -0.97
N ASP A 27 8.33 14.57 -0.03
CA ASP A 27 9.15 15.74 -0.36
C ASP A 27 10.57 15.36 -0.82
N GLU A 28 11.08 14.20 -0.35
CA GLU A 28 12.40 13.67 -0.69
C GLU A 28 12.50 13.27 -2.17
N ASP A 29 11.45 12.64 -2.70
CA ASP A 29 11.38 12.18 -4.09
C ASP A 29 10.63 13.14 -5.00
N ASN A 30 9.93 14.14 -4.44
CA ASN A 30 9.00 15.01 -5.16
C ASN A 30 7.84 14.25 -5.84
N GLU A 31 7.45 13.11 -5.26
CA GLU A 31 6.51 12.16 -5.84
C GLU A 31 5.38 11.78 -4.87
N TRP A 32 4.28 11.28 -5.42
CA TRP A 32 3.15 10.75 -4.67
C TRP A 32 3.34 9.26 -4.39
N LEU A 33 3.43 8.93 -3.11
CA LEU A 33 3.52 7.56 -2.59
C LEU A 33 2.12 7.03 -2.29
N ALA A 34 1.68 6.03 -3.05
CA ALA A 34 0.48 5.25 -2.77
C ALA A 34 0.83 3.98 -1.98
N THR A 35 0.10 3.73 -0.89
CA THR A 35 0.26 2.54 -0.05
C THR A 35 -1.09 1.98 0.39
N THR A 36 -1.09 0.71 0.81
CA THR A 36 -2.28 0.06 1.37
C THR A 36 -1.90 -0.76 2.62
N PRO A 37 -2.68 -0.70 3.71
CA PRO A 37 -2.39 -1.45 4.93
C PRO A 37 -2.59 -2.97 4.75
N THR A 38 -3.35 -3.39 3.73
CA THR A 38 -3.54 -4.81 3.41
C THR A 38 -2.27 -5.43 2.82
N TYR A 39 -1.43 -4.63 2.18
CA TYR A 39 -0.16 -5.06 1.59
C TYR A 39 0.93 -4.05 1.98
N PRO A 40 1.42 -4.08 3.23
CA PRO A 40 2.37 -3.09 3.73
C PRO A 40 3.71 -3.08 3.00
N SER A 41 4.04 -4.17 2.29
CA SER A 41 5.22 -4.28 1.43
C SER A 41 5.01 -3.73 0.02
N LEU A 42 3.77 -3.48 -0.40
CA LEU A 42 3.46 -2.90 -1.71
C LEU A 42 3.26 -1.40 -1.57
N SER A 43 4.13 -0.65 -2.24
CA SER A 43 4.05 0.79 -2.40
C SER A 43 4.36 1.16 -3.84
N TRP A 44 3.83 2.30 -4.29
CA TRP A 44 4.10 2.84 -5.61
C TRP A 44 4.33 4.34 -5.55
N LEU A 45 5.37 4.83 -6.22
CA LEU A 45 5.71 6.25 -6.36
C LEU A 45 5.37 6.70 -7.79
N ALA A 46 4.76 7.87 -7.93
CA ALA A 46 4.57 8.50 -9.23
C ALA A 46 4.47 10.03 -9.12
N GLY A 47 4.73 10.72 -10.23
CA GLY A 47 4.64 12.19 -10.29
C GLY A 47 3.25 12.77 -10.03
N THR A 48 2.18 11.96 -10.14
CA THR A 48 0.81 12.37 -9.86
C THR A 48 0.09 11.36 -8.94
N PRO A 49 -0.89 11.82 -8.14
CA PRO A 49 -1.62 10.93 -7.23
C PRO A 49 -2.47 9.89 -7.99
N GLU A 50 -2.97 10.24 -9.18
CA GLU A 50 -3.74 9.32 -10.03
C GLU A 50 -2.86 8.19 -10.58
N GLU A 51 -1.66 8.52 -11.05
CA GLU A 51 -0.68 7.51 -11.48
C GLU A 51 -0.18 6.67 -10.30
N ALA A 52 -0.01 7.28 -9.13
CA ALA A 52 0.41 6.56 -7.94
C ALA A 52 -0.60 5.47 -7.55
N LEU A 53 -1.89 5.83 -7.55
CA LEU A 53 -2.96 4.89 -7.24
C LEU A 53 -3.14 3.83 -8.33
N ALA A 54 -3.11 4.23 -9.60
CA ALA A 54 -3.24 3.31 -10.73
C ALA A 54 -2.08 2.31 -10.79
N GLY A 55 -0.85 2.78 -10.53
CA GLY A 55 0.34 1.94 -10.44
C GLY A 55 0.26 0.93 -9.30
N LEU A 56 -0.17 1.37 -8.10
CA LEU A 56 -0.38 0.46 -6.97
C LEU A 56 -1.44 -0.62 -7.28
N GLN A 57 -2.56 -0.25 -7.92
CA GLN A 57 -3.60 -1.22 -8.30
C GLN A 57 -3.09 -2.27 -9.29
N ARG A 58 -2.32 -1.84 -10.30
CA ARG A 58 -1.69 -2.76 -11.25
C ARG A 58 -0.70 -3.69 -10.57
N LEU A 59 0.17 -3.16 -9.72
CA LEU A 59 1.16 -3.96 -9.00
C LEU A 59 0.49 -5.04 -8.14
N ILE A 60 -0.62 -4.71 -7.47
CA ILE A 60 -1.40 -5.68 -6.69
C ILE A 60 -1.98 -6.79 -7.60
N ASP A 61 -2.50 -6.43 -8.76
CA ASP A 61 -3.07 -7.39 -9.73
C ASP A 61 -2.00 -8.32 -10.32
N GLU A 62 -0.83 -7.76 -10.66
CA GLU A 62 0.32 -8.54 -11.13
C GLU A 62 0.83 -9.49 -10.05
N ALA A 63 0.99 -9.01 -8.81
CA ALA A 63 1.41 -9.85 -7.69
C ALA A 63 0.42 -11.00 -7.43
N ARG A 64 -0.89 -10.73 -7.49
CA ARG A 64 -1.92 -11.78 -7.35
C ARG A 64 -1.87 -12.79 -8.50
N SER A 65 -1.68 -12.31 -9.71
CA SER A 65 -1.57 -13.16 -10.90
C SER A 65 -0.36 -14.08 -10.83
N GLU A 66 0.77 -13.58 -10.35
CA GLU A 66 1.99 -14.38 -10.21
C GLU A 66 1.82 -15.46 -9.14
N ILE A 67 1.35 -15.08 -7.95
CA ILE A 67 1.06 -16.05 -6.87
C ILE A 67 0.09 -17.12 -7.38
N ALA A 68 -0.98 -16.74 -8.09
CA ALA A 68 -1.94 -17.69 -8.63
C ALA A 68 -1.31 -18.68 -9.64
N ARG A 69 -0.37 -18.22 -10.47
CA ARG A 69 0.35 -19.09 -11.42
C ARG A 69 1.28 -20.06 -10.71
N GLU A 70 2.01 -19.60 -9.71
CA GLU A 70 2.89 -20.46 -8.91
C GLU A 70 2.09 -21.51 -8.12
N GLN A 71 0.94 -21.13 -7.56
CA GLN A 71 0.06 -22.06 -6.84
C GLN A 71 -0.60 -23.08 -7.75
N ALA A 72 -0.88 -22.76 -9.02
CA ALA A 72 -1.46 -23.69 -9.99
C ALA A 72 -0.44 -24.72 -10.53
N ALA A 73 0.86 -24.49 -10.32
CA ALA A 73 1.93 -25.38 -10.74
C ALA A 73 2.36 -26.40 -9.65
N HIS A 74 1.71 -26.37 -8.48
CA HIS A 74 1.93 -27.27 -7.35
C HIS A 74 0.70 -28.14 -7.08
#